data_AF-A0A1A8C9Z6-F1
#
_entry.id   AF-A0A1A8C9Z6-F1
#
_cell.length_a   1.000
_cell.length_b   1.000
_cell.length_c   1.000
_cell.angle_alpha   90.00
_cell.angle_beta   90.00
_cell.angle_gamma   90.00
#
_symmetry.space_group_name_H-M   'P 1'
#
loop_
_entity.id
_entity.type
_entity.pdbx_description
1 polymer ?
#
loop_
_entity_poly.entity_id
_entity_poly.type
_entity_poly.pdbx_seq_one_letter_code
_entity_poly.pdbx_strand_id
1 'polypeptide(L)'
;MAEDTDMKGSAEFIKDRLYFATLRSKPKSTANTHYFCTDDEFVYENFYTDFGPLNLAMLYRYCCKLNKKLKSFTLTRKRIVHYTSFDQRKRSNAAVLIGGYAVIYLKKTPEEAYRALISGSNASYLPFRDASYGTCTYNLTVLDCLQGIRKALQHGFFDFETFDVDEYEHHERVENGDLNWIVPGKFLAFSGPHPKSKIENGYPLHAPEAYFPYFRKHNVSTIIRLNKKIYDAKRFTNGGFEHYDLFFVDGSTPSDTITRRFLYICENAAGAVAVHCKAGLGRTGTLIGCYLMKHYRFTAGEAIAWIRICRPGSVIGPQQNFLEEKQASLWLQGDSHRAQKGKREEKAVPRLITSMNDLSLNSNHTREAISDHLQEADLTDGLTQGDKLRALKSRRPPRRSSSGALRVDEMKIHGRSPSPLRLSVGA
;
A
#
# COMPACT_ATOMS: atom_id res chain seq x y z
N MET A 1 30.97 -32.60 5.29
CA MET A 1 29.81 -33.30 5.88
C MET A 1 29.02 -32.49 6.93
N ALA A 2 29.50 -31.32 7.39
CA ALA A 2 28.71 -30.43 8.26
C ALA A 2 27.85 -29.39 7.53
N GLU A 3 28.03 -29.20 6.21
CA GLU A 3 27.36 -28.15 5.42
C GLU A 3 25.88 -28.44 5.08
N ASP A 4 25.43 -29.70 5.10
CA ASP A 4 24.05 -30.06 4.74
C ASP A 4 23.07 -30.05 5.92
N THR A 5 23.58 -30.03 7.16
CA THR A 5 22.73 -30.06 8.36
C THR A 5 21.96 -28.77 8.58
N ASP A 6 22.50 -27.61 8.17
CA ASP A 6 21.86 -26.29 8.33
C ASP A 6 20.82 -25.96 7.24
N MET A 7 20.71 -26.77 6.18
CA MET A 7 19.70 -26.60 5.13
C MET A 7 18.42 -27.42 5.36
N LYS A 8 18.40 -28.30 6.37
CA LYS A 8 17.19 -29.05 6.76
C LYS A 8 16.09 -28.06 7.16
N GLY A 9 15.01 -28.03 6.36
CA GLY A 9 13.88 -27.13 6.57
C GLY A 9 14.01 -25.75 5.90
N SER A 10 14.97 -25.57 5.00
CA SER A 10 15.01 -24.39 4.11
C SER A 10 13.99 -24.51 2.96
N ALA A 11 13.39 -23.39 2.59
CA ALA A 11 12.47 -23.30 1.46
C ALA A 11 13.25 -22.92 0.19
N GLU A 12 13.16 -23.76 -0.84
CA GLU A 12 13.82 -23.53 -2.14
C GLU A 12 12.90 -22.73 -3.08
N PHE A 13 13.39 -21.58 -3.55
CA PHE A 13 12.65 -20.69 -4.47
C PHE A 13 13.17 -20.75 -5.90
N ILE A 14 14.49 -20.89 -6.06
CA ILE A 14 15.17 -21.15 -7.33
C ILE A 14 16.11 -22.32 -7.10
N LYS A 15 15.91 -23.39 -7.87
CA LYS A 15 16.69 -24.62 -7.76
C LYS A 15 18.20 -24.32 -7.74
N ASP A 16 18.90 -24.87 -6.75
CA ASP A 16 20.36 -24.76 -6.57
C ASP A 16 20.89 -23.32 -6.44
N ARG A 17 20.01 -22.32 -6.25
CA ARG A 17 20.38 -20.90 -6.33
C ARG A 17 19.83 -20.01 -5.23
N LEU A 18 18.54 -20.11 -4.90
CA LEU A 18 17.89 -19.21 -3.93
C LEU A 18 17.08 -20.00 -2.91
N TYR A 19 17.42 -19.79 -1.64
CA TYR A 19 16.78 -20.44 -0.50
C TYR A 19 16.36 -19.42 0.57
N PHE A 20 15.35 -19.80 1.35
CA PHE A 20 14.93 -19.13 2.56
C PHE A 20 15.10 -20.05 3.77
N ALA A 21 15.68 -19.57 4.86
CA ALA A 21 15.92 -20.40 6.05
C ALA A 21 15.60 -19.67 7.35
N THR A 22 15.17 -20.41 8.38
CA THR A 22 15.09 -19.91 9.76
C THR A 22 16.27 -20.47 10.54
N LEU A 23 17.16 -19.62 11.06
CA LEU A 23 18.40 -20.02 11.72
C LEU A 23 18.51 -19.45 13.14
N ARG A 24 19.14 -20.21 14.05
CA ARG A 24 19.30 -19.82 15.47
C ARG A 24 20.40 -18.79 15.69
N SER A 25 21.42 -18.80 14.84
CA SER A 25 22.59 -17.94 14.93
C SER A 25 22.97 -17.41 13.55
N LYS A 26 23.78 -16.34 13.51
CA LYS A 26 24.30 -15.78 12.27
C LYS A 26 25.27 -16.78 11.60
N PRO A 27 24.93 -17.34 10.43
CA PRO A 27 25.82 -18.25 9.73
C PRO A 27 27.01 -17.50 9.12
N LYS A 28 28.15 -18.19 9.02
CA LYS A 28 29.28 -17.71 8.22
C LYS A 28 29.06 -18.11 6.75
N SER A 29 29.33 -17.19 5.83
CA SER A 29 29.31 -17.54 4.40
C SER A 29 30.47 -18.48 4.07
N THR A 30 30.25 -19.42 3.15
CA THR A 30 31.22 -20.44 2.74
C THR A 30 31.70 -20.20 1.31
N ALA A 31 32.54 -21.11 0.79
CA ALA A 31 32.95 -21.10 -0.61
C ALA A 31 31.72 -21.19 -1.55
N ASN A 32 30.70 -21.97 -1.17
CA ASN A 32 29.56 -22.30 -2.01
C ASN A 32 28.25 -21.63 -1.59
N THR A 33 28.19 -20.96 -0.44
CA THR A 33 26.95 -20.35 0.08
C THR A 33 27.16 -18.93 0.58
N HIS A 34 26.32 -18.00 0.11
CA HIS A 34 26.22 -16.63 0.58
C HIS A 34 24.96 -16.48 1.44
N TYR A 35 25.14 -16.15 2.71
CA TYR A 35 24.02 -15.87 3.62
C TYR A 35 23.76 -14.36 3.73
N PHE A 36 22.51 -13.97 3.80
CA PHE A 36 22.12 -12.60 4.17
C PHE A 36 20.81 -12.60 4.95
N CYS A 37 20.62 -11.57 5.77
CA CYS A 37 19.44 -11.38 6.61
C CYS A 37 19.04 -9.91 6.56
N THR A 38 17.75 -9.64 6.73
CA THR A 38 17.20 -8.29 6.75
C THR A 38 16.48 -7.95 8.05
N ASP A 39 16.54 -8.82 9.07
CA ASP A 39 15.82 -8.71 10.34
C ASP A 39 16.06 -7.38 11.09
N ASP A 40 17.28 -6.85 11.02
CA ASP A 40 17.69 -5.61 11.69
C ASP A 40 17.89 -4.44 10.69
N GLU A 41 17.61 -4.69 9.40
CA GLU A 41 17.72 -3.69 8.33
C GLU A 41 16.34 -3.15 7.94
N PHE A 42 15.37 -4.04 7.74
CA PHE A 42 13.98 -3.69 7.46
C PHE A 42 13.15 -3.89 8.71
N VAL A 43 13.18 -2.88 9.57
CA VAL A 43 12.48 -2.89 10.87
C VAL A 43 11.11 -2.26 10.71
N TYR A 44 10.06 -3.01 11.03
CA TYR A 44 8.71 -2.50 11.08
C TYR A 44 8.56 -1.51 12.25
N GLU A 45 8.07 -0.31 11.96
CA GLU A 45 7.77 0.69 12.98
C GLU A 45 6.33 0.49 13.47
N ASN A 46 6.19 -0.19 14.61
CA ASN A 46 4.90 -0.48 15.21
C ASN A 46 4.17 0.76 15.69
N PHE A 47 2.83 0.72 15.68
CA PHE A 47 2.02 1.67 16.43
C PHE A 47 1.86 1.17 17.86
N TYR A 48 1.36 -0.05 18.02
CA TYR A 48 1.17 -0.68 19.31
C TYR A 48 1.89 -2.02 19.35
N THR A 49 1.18 -3.12 19.10
CA THR A 49 1.74 -4.47 19.09
C THR A 49 1.70 -5.11 17.70
N ASP A 50 1.21 -4.38 16.70
CA ASP A 50 1.38 -4.69 15.28
C ASP A 50 2.87 -4.78 14.95
N PHE A 51 3.23 -5.76 14.11
CA PHE A 51 4.63 -6.05 13.80
C PHE A 51 4.90 -6.15 12.30
N GLY A 52 3.88 -5.98 11.47
CA GLY A 52 3.95 -6.16 10.02
C GLY A 52 2.57 -6.12 9.36
N PRO A 53 2.50 -6.41 8.04
CA PRO A 53 3.64 -6.68 7.16
C PRO A 53 4.52 -5.44 6.95
N LEU A 54 5.77 -5.65 6.52
CA LEU A 54 6.66 -4.56 6.08
C LEU A 54 6.03 -3.79 4.90
N ASN A 55 6.37 -2.51 4.81
CA ASN A 55 5.76 -1.59 3.86
C ASN A 55 6.31 -1.74 2.42
N LEU A 56 5.71 -1.01 1.48
CA LEU A 56 6.01 -1.10 0.06
C LEU A 56 7.47 -0.71 -0.27
N ALA A 57 8.01 0.31 0.39
CA ALA A 57 9.42 0.70 0.23
C ALA A 57 10.38 -0.41 0.67
N MET A 58 10.10 -1.08 1.78
CA MET A 58 10.92 -2.20 2.27
C MET A 58 10.83 -3.41 1.34
N LEU A 59 9.64 -3.73 0.82
CA LEU A 59 9.48 -4.77 -0.21
C LEU A 59 10.27 -4.41 -1.48
N TYR A 60 10.19 -3.17 -1.93
CA TYR A 60 10.94 -2.68 -3.09
C TYR A 60 12.45 -2.83 -2.89
N ARG A 61 12.98 -2.28 -1.78
CA ARG A 61 14.41 -2.33 -1.43
C ARG A 61 14.90 -3.78 -1.26
N TYR A 62 14.08 -4.66 -0.67
CA TYR A 62 14.38 -6.09 -0.59
C TYR A 62 14.55 -6.71 -1.99
N CYS A 63 13.62 -6.45 -2.90
CA CYS A 63 13.69 -6.97 -4.25
C CYS A 63 14.93 -6.46 -5.00
N CYS A 64 15.24 -5.16 -4.91
CA CYS A 64 16.47 -4.59 -5.48
C CYS A 64 17.72 -5.28 -4.91
N LYS A 65 17.76 -5.47 -3.59
CA LYS A 65 18.89 -6.13 -2.90
C LYS A 65 19.06 -7.57 -3.35
N LEU A 66 17.99 -8.34 -3.44
CA LEU A 66 18.04 -9.73 -3.87
C LEU A 66 18.43 -9.84 -5.35
N ASN A 67 17.87 -9.00 -6.22
CA ASN A 67 18.27 -8.92 -7.63
C ASN A 67 19.75 -8.59 -7.79
N LYS A 68 20.27 -7.62 -7.04
CA LYS A 68 21.70 -7.28 -7.05
C LYS A 68 22.57 -8.48 -6.64
N LYS A 69 22.16 -9.24 -5.62
CA LYS A 69 22.87 -10.46 -5.20
C LYS A 69 22.83 -11.55 -6.26
N LEU A 70 21.67 -11.79 -6.87
CA LEU A 70 21.50 -12.81 -7.91
C LEU A 70 22.31 -12.50 -9.17
N LYS A 71 22.43 -11.23 -9.55
CA LYS A 71 23.22 -10.75 -10.70
C LYS A 71 24.71 -10.56 -10.42
N SER A 72 25.14 -10.57 -9.15
CA SER A 72 26.54 -10.32 -8.78
C SER A 72 27.48 -11.43 -9.28
N PHE A 73 28.50 -11.05 -10.06
CA PHE A 73 29.49 -11.99 -10.60
C PHE A 73 30.23 -12.77 -9.50
N THR A 74 30.52 -12.13 -8.37
CA THR A 74 31.16 -12.75 -7.21
C THR A 74 30.29 -13.81 -6.51
N LEU A 75 28.99 -13.85 -6.80
CA LEU A 75 28.01 -14.76 -6.20
C LEU A 75 27.40 -15.74 -7.21
N THR A 76 27.82 -15.71 -8.49
CA THR A 76 27.20 -16.49 -9.58
C THR A 76 27.20 -17.99 -9.30
N ARG A 77 28.28 -18.53 -8.72
CA ARG A 77 28.42 -19.97 -8.39
C ARG A 77 28.01 -20.33 -6.96
N LYS A 78 27.51 -19.37 -6.18
CA LYS A 78 27.11 -19.62 -4.79
C LYS A 78 25.60 -19.83 -4.68
N ARG A 79 25.14 -20.62 -3.72
CA ARG A 79 23.75 -20.56 -3.25
C ARG A 79 23.55 -19.26 -2.48
N ILE A 80 22.46 -18.55 -2.74
CA ILE A 80 22.06 -17.37 -1.96
C ILE A 80 20.98 -17.80 -0.98
N VAL A 81 21.24 -17.61 0.31
CA VAL A 81 20.30 -17.96 1.37
C VAL A 81 19.88 -16.69 2.09
N HIS A 82 18.62 -16.31 1.93
CA HIS A 82 17.98 -15.34 2.82
C HIS A 82 17.62 -16.07 4.12
N TYR A 83 18.21 -15.66 5.24
CA TYR A 83 17.85 -16.24 6.53
C TYR A 83 17.21 -15.21 7.46
N THR A 84 16.32 -15.70 8.33
CA THR A 84 15.68 -14.98 9.44
C THR A 84 15.99 -15.67 10.76
N SER A 85 15.94 -14.93 11.86
CA SER A 85 15.98 -15.47 13.22
C SER A 85 14.72 -16.29 13.56
N PHE A 86 14.71 -16.95 14.73
CA PHE A 86 13.54 -17.67 15.25
C PHE A 86 12.44 -16.77 15.85
N ASP A 87 12.64 -15.44 15.89
CA ASP A 87 11.56 -14.52 16.30
C ASP A 87 10.41 -14.60 15.28
N GLN A 88 9.23 -15.02 15.76
CA GLN A 88 8.07 -15.30 14.92
C GLN A 88 7.58 -14.08 14.11
N ARG A 89 7.78 -12.87 14.63
CA ARG A 89 7.41 -11.62 13.95
C ARG A 89 8.38 -11.33 12.80
N LYS A 90 9.69 -11.49 13.05
CA LYS A 90 10.73 -11.35 12.03
C LYS A 90 10.56 -12.40 10.93
N ARG A 91 10.29 -13.66 11.30
CA ARG A 91 10.00 -14.75 10.36
C ARG A 91 8.86 -14.44 9.41
N SER A 92 7.75 -13.95 9.92
CA SER A 92 6.55 -13.67 9.12
C SER A 92 6.78 -12.51 8.15
N ASN A 93 7.47 -11.45 8.58
CA ASN A 93 7.88 -10.36 7.69
C ASN A 93 8.86 -10.82 6.60
N ALA A 94 9.89 -11.57 6.98
CA ALA A 94 10.88 -12.10 6.03
C ALA A 94 10.25 -13.05 5.00
N ALA A 95 9.24 -13.83 5.41
CA ALA A 95 8.45 -14.69 4.54
C ALA A 95 7.63 -13.88 3.51
N VAL A 96 6.99 -12.78 3.92
CA VAL A 96 6.29 -11.87 2.98
C VAL A 96 7.27 -11.24 1.99
N LEU A 97 8.47 -10.85 2.41
CA LEU A 97 9.48 -10.28 1.51
C LEU A 97 9.90 -11.27 0.41
N ILE A 98 10.33 -12.48 0.79
CA ILE A 98 10.80 -13.47 -0.20
C ILE A 98 9.66 -14.08 -1.00
N GLY A 99 8.49 -14.28 -0.38
CA GLY A 99 7.28 -14.71 -1.08
C GLY A 99 6.80 -13.65 -2.07
N GLY A 100 6.83 -12.38 -1.68
CA GLY A 100 6.50 -11.25 -2.55
C GLY A 100 7.46 -11.19 -3.74
N TYR A 101 8.78 -11.31 -3.50
CA TYR A 101 9.77 -11.41 -4.57
C TYR A 101 9.46 -12.57 -5.54
N ALA A 102 9.07 -13.73 -5.01
CA ALA A 102 8.70 -14.88 -5.83
C ALA A 102 7.46 -14.61 -6.70
N VAL A 103 6.46 -13.91 -6.17
CA VAL A 103 5.28 -13.49 -6.93
C VAL A 103 5.65 -12.47 -8.02
N ILE A 104 6.48 -11.49 -7.69
CA ILE A 104 6.83 -10.36 -8.57
C ILE A 104 7.80 -10.78 -9.68
N TYR A 105 8.94 -11.36 -9.31
CA TYR A 105 10.08 -11.61 -10.21
C TYR A 105 10.13 -13.05 -10.72
N LEU A 106 9.75 -14.02 -9.91
CA LEU A 106 9.71 -15.44 -10.32
C LEU A 106 8.37 -15.85 -10.92
N LYS A 107 7.40 -14.92 -10.95
CA LYS A 107 6.05 -15.09 -11.49
C LYS A 107 5.23 -16.23 -10.88
N LYS A 108 5.66 -16.79 -9.75
CA LYS A 108 4.94 -17.85 -9.00
C LYS A 108 3.59 -17.36 -8.50
N THR A 109 2.57 -18.21 -8.50
CA THR A 109 1.30 -17.84 -7.84
C THR A 109 1.53 -17.62 -6.32
N PRO A 110 0.70 -16.82 -5.65
CA PRO A 110 0.75 -16.69 -4.19
C PRO A 110 0.77 -18.04 -3.46
N GLU A 111 -0.03 -19.00 -3.92
CA GLU A 111 -0.15 -20.33 -3.35
C GLU A 111 1.12 -21.16 -3.56
N GLU A 112 1.78 -21.05 -4.73
CA GLU A 112 3.06 -21.71 -4.98
C GLU A 112 4.19 -21.14 -4.11
N ALA A 113 4.26 -19.80 -4.00
CA ALA A 113 5.23 -19.14 -3.13
C ALA A 113 5.00 -19.49 -1.66
N TYR A 114 3.74 -19.50 -1.22
CA TYR A 114 3.38 -19.91 0.14
C TYR A 114 3.65 -21.38 0.42
N ARG A 115 3.35 -22.28 -0.54
CA ARG A 115 3.65 -23.72 -0.43
C ARG A 115 5.14 -23.97 -0.23
N ALA A 116 6.00 -23.23 -0.94
CA ALA A 116 7.45 -23.30 -0.73
C ALA A 116 7.83 -22.83 0.69
N LEU A 117 7.23 -21.74 1.18
CA LEU A 117 7.50 -21.22 2.54
C LEU A 117 7.13 -22.19 3.66
N ILE A 118 6.17 -23.08 3.44
CA ILE A 118 5.69 -24.07 4.43
C ILE A 118 6.16 -25.51 4.14
N SER A 119 6.99 -25.74 3.11
CA SER A 119 7.42 -27.09 2.74
C SER A 119 8.43 -27.71 3.71
N GLY A 120 9.03 -26.90 4.58
CA GLY A 120 9.96 -27.36 5.63
C GLY A 120 9.26 -27.67 6.95
N SER A 121 9.99 -28.26 7.90
CA SER A 121 9.50 -28.61 9.24
C SER A 121 9.42 -27.42 10.22
N ASN A 122 9.33 -26.19 9.70
CA ASN A 122 9.32 -24.99 10.53
C ASN A 122 7.92 -24.73 11.11
N ALA A 123 7.86 -24.11 12.29
CA ALA A 123 6.59 -23.65 12.85
C ALA A 123 5.85 -22.70 11.90
N SER A 124 4.52 -22.75 11.92
CA SER A 124 3.65 -21.83 11.17
C SER A 124 4.02 -20.37 11.40
N TYR A 125 3.83 -19.53 10.39
CA TYR A 125 4.05 -18.09 10.51
C TYR A 125 2.99 -17.46 11.41
N LEU A 126 3.41 -16.53 12.26
CA LEU A 126 2.51 -15.76 13.12
C LEU A 126 1.67 -14.82 12.24
N PRO A 127 0.33 -14.88 12.29
CA PRO A 127 -0.52 -13.94 11.55
C PRO A 127 -0.28 -12.49 11.99
N PHE A 128 -0.36 -11.57 11.04
CA PHE A 128 -0.28 -10.15 11.29
C PHE A 128 -1.56 -9.65 11.98
N ARG A 129 -1.36 -8.96 13.10
CA ARG A 129 -2.42 -8.28 13.85
C ARG A 129 -2.54 -6.82 13.42
N ASP A 130 -3.62 -6.18 13.84
CA ASP A 130 -3.84 -4.75 13.62
C ASP A 130 -3.18 -3.85 14.67
N ALA A 131 -3.28 -2.55 14.45
CA ALA A 131 -2.72 -1.49 15.30
C ALA A 131 -3.63 -1.08 16.48
N SER A 132 -4.73 -1.80 16.74
CA SER A 132 -5.62 -1.51 17.87
C SER A 132 -4.95 -1.72 19.23
N TYR A 133 -5.46 -1.00 20.23
CA TYR A 133 -5.17 -1.28 21.63
C TYR A 133 -6.01 -2.47 22.09
N GLY A 134 -5.38 -3.44 22.74
CA GLY A 134 -6.06 -4.61 23.29
C GLY A 134 -5.96 -5.84 22.40
N THR A 135 -6.99 -6.68 22.44
CA THR A 135 -7.04 -7.97 21.74
C THR A 135 -7.37 -7.78 20.27
N CYS A 136 -6.57 -8.38 19.38
CA CYS A 136 -6.89 -8.46 17.97
C CYS A 136 -7.81 -9.65 17.70
N THR A 137 -8.89 -9.44 16.97
CA THR A 137 -9.89 -10.48 16.64
C THR A 137 -9.81 -10.96 15.19
N TYR A 138 -8.81 -10.51 14.44
CA TYR A 138 -8.63 -10.82 13.03
C TYR A 138 -7.18 -11.24 12.77
N ASN A 139 -6.99 -12.33 12.03
CA ASN A 139 -5.68 -12.89 11.75
C ASN A 139 -5.37 -12.74 10.26
N LEU A 140 -4.53 -11.78 9.89
CA LEU A 140 -4.10 -11.58 8.51
C LEU A 140 -2.87 -12.45 8.22
N THR A 141 -2.96 -13.37 7.26
CA THR A 141 -1.90 -14.36 7.02
C THR A 141 -0.82 -13.87 6.05
N VAL A 142 0.29 -14.61 5.97
CA VAL A 142 1.30 -14.40 4.92
C VAL A 142 0.69 -14.60 3.53
N LEU A 143 -0.21 -15.58 3.37
CA LEU A 143 -0.86 -15.84 2.09
C LEU A 143 -1.74 -14.67 1.64
N ASP A 144 -2.52 -14.07 2.54
CA ASP A 144 -3.32 -12.86 2.24
C ASP A 144 -2.45 -11.72 1.72
N CYS A 145 -1.26 -11.54 2.29
CA CYS A 145 -0.28 -10.56 1.83
C CYS A 145 0.23 -10.87 0.41
N LEU A 146 0.55 -12.13 0.11
CA LEU A 146 1.00 -12.53 -1.23
C LEU A 146 -0.12 -12.39 -2.28
N GLN A 147 -1.36 -12.71 -1.91
CA GLN A 147 -2.54 -12.54 -2.77
C GLN A 147 -2.86 -11.07 -3.01
N GLY A 148 -2.78 -10.22 -1.97
CA GLY A 148 -2.91 -8.77 -2.09
C GLY A 148 -1.87 -8.15 -3.02
N ILE A 149 -0.59 -8.54 -2.89
CA ILE A 149 0.48 -8.14 -3.82
C ILE A 149 0.15 -8.59 -5.25
N ARG A 150 -0.27 -9.85 -5.44
CA ARG A 150 -0.61 -10.37 -6.77
C ARG A 150 -1.74 -9.59 -7.42
N LYS A 151 -2.83 -9.28 -6.69
CA LYS A 151 -3.94 -8.48 -7.23
C LYS A 151 -3.53 -7.05 -7.53
N ALA A 152 -2.70 -6.44 -6.70
CA ALA A 152 -2.15 -5.11 -6.96
C ALA A 152 -1.35 -5.08 -8.28
N LEU A 153 -0.52 -6.09 -8.55
CA LEU A 153 0.19 -6.24 -9.82
C LEU A 153 -0.77 -6.45 -11.00
N GLN A 154 -1.78 -7.31 -10.85
CA GLN A 154 -2.78 -7.59 -11.89
C GLN A 154 -3.57 -6.34 -12.31
N HIS A 155 -3.80 -5.41 -11.38
CA HIS A 155 -4.52 -4.17 -11.63
C HIS A 155 -3.62 -2.95 -11.84
N GLY A 156 -2.29 -3.15 -11.94
CA GLY A 156 -1.34 -2.06 -12.22
C GLY A 156 -1.18 -1.05 -11.08
N PHE A 157 -1.45 -1.44 -9.83
CA PHE A 157 -1.28 -0.55 -8.67
C PHE A 157 0.17 -0.39 -8.26
N PHE A 158 1.04 -1.26 -8.75
CA PHE A 158 2.45 -1.24 -8.44
C PHE A 158 3.25 -1.70 -9.64
N ASP A 159 4.20 -0.87 -10.02
CA ASP A 159 5.17 -1.15 -11.07
C ASP A 159 6.57 -0.91 -10.49
N PHE A 160 7.41 -1.92 -10.56
CA PHE A 160 8.78 -1.85 -10.04
C PHE A 160 9.68 -0.94 -10.86
N GLU A 161 9.37 -0.70 -12.12
CA GLU A 161 10.21 0.13 -12.99
C GLU A 161 9.95 1.61 -12.76
N THR A 162 8.74 1.97 -12.34
CA THR A 162 8.31 3.37 -12.16
C THR A 162 8.07 3.77 -10.71
N PHE A 163 8.23 2.86 -9.74
CA PHE A 163 8.02 3.17 -8.33
C PHE A 163 9.12 4.07 -7.78
N ASP A 164 8.74 5.31 -7.43
CA ASP A 164 9.61 6.25 -6.73
C ASP A 164 9.60 5.97 -5.23
N VAL A 165 10.58 5.17 -4.79
CA VAL A 165 10.76 4.82 -3.37
C VAL A 165 11.13 6.04 -2.52
N ASP A 166 11.81 7.02 -3.09
CA ASP A 166 12.26 8.20 -2.34
C ASP A 166 11.09 9.18 -2.13
N GLU A 167 10.21 9.34 -3.13
CA GLU A 167 8.94 10.05 -2.95
C GLU A 167 8.05 9.37 -1.89
N TYR A 168 7.93 8.04 -1.94
CA TYR A 168 7.18 7.27 -0.94
C TYR A 168 7.74 7.49 0.48
N GLU A 169 9.05 7.33 0.67
CA GLU A 169 9.70 7.46 1.98
C GLU A 169 9.78 8.91 2.47
N HIS A 170 9.73 9.88 1.56
CA HIS A 170 9.60 11.29 1.90
C HIS A 170 8.21 11.56 2.49
N HIS A 171 7.15 11.21 1.76
CA HIS A 171 5.77 11.58 2.10
C HIS A 171 5.11 10.70 3.17
N GLU A 172 5.62 9.49 3.45
CA GLU A 172 5.12 8.66 4.57
C GLU A 172 5.39 9.30 5.95
N ARG A 173 6.35 10.24 6.00
CA ARG A 173 6.78 10.93 7.21
C ARG A 173 5.80 12.03 7.61
N VAL A 174 5.71 12.24 8.92
CA VAL A 174 4.79 13.22 9.50
C VAL A 174 5.13 14.63 9.03
N GLU A 175 6.40 15.00 9.06
CA GLU A 175 6.89 16.30 8.64
C GLU A 175 6.55 16.66 7.18
N ASN A 176 6.28 15.67 6.35
CA ASN A 176 6.01 15.84 4.92
C ASN A 176 4.56 15.50 4.53
N GLY A 177 3.65 15.48 5.52
CA GLY A 177 2.21 15.38 5.32
C GLY A 177 1.57 14.06 5.72
N ASP A 178 2.37 13.02 6.00
CA ASP A 178 1.89 11.68 6.37
C ASP A 178 0.85 11.12 5.39
N LEU A 179 1.29 10.89 4.14
CA LEU A 179 0.44 10.43 3.04
C LEU A 179 1.06 9.26 2.27
N ASN A 180 0.21 8.36 1.78
CA ASN A 180 0.61 7.24 0.94
C ASN A 180 -0.45 6.97 -0.13
N TRP A 181 0.00 6.63 -1.34
CA TRP A 181 -0.88 6.10 -2.38
C TRP A 181 -1.28 4.67 -2.04
N ILE A 182 -2.58 4.40 -2.13
CA ILE A 182 -3.14 3.04 -2.02
C ILE A 182 -3.45 2.49 -3.42
N VAL A 183 -3.92 3.36 -4.31
CA VAL A 183 -4.09 3.09 -5.75
C VAL A 183 -3.53 4.30 -6.48
N PRO A 184 -2.39 4.19 -7.19
CA PRO A 184 -1.78 5.30 -7.90
C PRO A 184 -2.78 6.03 -8.81
N GLY A 185 -2.82 7.36 -8.73
CA GLY A 185 -3.75 8.18 -9.51
C GLY A 185 -5.23 8.08 -9.10
N LYS A 186 -5.60 7.23 -8.12
CA LYS A 186 -6.99 7.12 -7.66
C LYS A 186 -7.20 7.38 -6.18
N PHE A 187 -6.42 6.75 -5.29
CA PHE A 187 -6.61 6.86 -3.84
C PHE A 187 -5.33 7.24 -3.11
N LEU A 188 -5.38 8.40 -2.49
CA LEU A 188 -4.37 8.89 -1.56
C LEU A 188 -4.93 8.87 -0.14
N ALA A 189 -4.30 8.14 0.77
CA ALA A 189 -4.66 8.11 2.19
C ALA A 189 -3.70 9.01 2.96
N PHE A 190 -4.21 9.91 3.81
CA PHE A 190 -3.37 10.84 4.55
C PHE A 190 -3.90 11.18 5.95
N SER A 191 -3.03 11.73 6.80
CA SER A 191 -3.40 12.22 8.14
C SER A 191 -4.26 13.48 8.05
N GLY A 192 -5.22 13.62 8.98
CA GLY A 192 -6.15 14.74 8.97
C GLY A 192 -5.48 16.10 9.23
N PRO A 193 -5.68 17.11 8.34
CA PRO A 193 -5.16 18.47 8.52
C PRO A 193 -5.66 19.17 9.77
N HIS A 194 -4.99 20.26 10.15
CA HIS A 194 -5.29 21.12 11.28
C HIS A 194 -5.72 22.54 10.84
N PRO A 195 -6.30 23.36 11.73
CA PRO A 195 -6.64 24.75 11.40
C PRO A 195 -5.42 25.60 11.02
N LYS A 196 -4.22 25.26 11.51
CA LYS A 196 -3.00 26.02 11.23
C LYS A 196 -1.82 25.07 11.15
N SER A 197 -0.86 25.38 10.27
CA SER A 197 0.43 24.71 10.29
C SER A 197 1.23 25.23 11.49
N LYS A 198 1.65 24.34 12.38
CA LYS A 198 2.46 24.68 13.55
C LYS A 198 3.22 23.46 14.03
N ILE A 199 4.33 23.67 14.72
CA ILE A 199 4.98 22.61 15.49
C ILE A 199 4.40 22.64 16.90
N GLU A 200 3.84 21.52 17.35
CA GLU A 200 3.30 21.36 18.69
C GLU A 200 4.02 20.20 19.39
N ASN A 201 4.78 20.49 20.45
CA ASN A 201 5.62 19.50 21.16
C ASN A 201 6.56 18.72 20.22
N GLY A 202 7.19 19.41 19.27
CA GLY A 202 8.07 18.81 18.26
C GLY A 202 7.33 18.11 17.11
N TYR A 203 5.99 18.07 17.12
CA TYR A 203 5.18 17.43 16.09
C TYR A 203 4.65 18.45 15.08
N PRO A 204 4.94 18.29 13.78
CA PRO A 204 4.43 19.17 12.75
C PRO A 204 2.96 18.88 12.46
N LEU A 205 2.12 19.89 12.67
CA LEU A 205 0.74 19.94 12.22
C LEU A 205 0.69 20.66 10.89
N HIS A 206 -0.12 20.15 9.96
CA HIS A 206 -0.25 20.70 8.62
C HIS A 206 -1.65 21.26 8.41
N ALA A 207 -1.73 22.52 7.96
CA ALA A 207 -2.96 23.09 7.42
C ALA A 207 -3.30 22.49 6.04
N PRO A 208 -4.56 22.58 5.57
CA PRO A 208 -4.96 22.14 4.23
C PRO A 208 -4.02 22.57 3.09
N GLU A 209 -3.55 23.82 3.10
CA GLU A 209 -2.74 24.42 2.04
C GLU A 209 -1.36 23.77 1.91
N ALA A 210 -0.84 23.17 2.98
CA ALA A 210 0.42 22.43 2.93
C ALA A 210 0.36 21.24 1.94
N TYR A 211 -0.84 20.70 1.70
CA TYR A 211 -1.06 19.59 0.79
C TYR A 211 -1.27 20.02 -0.67
N PHE A 212 -1.59 21.29 -0.93
CA PHE A 212 -2.02 21.74 -2.25
C PHE A 212 -0.99 21.52 -3.36
N PRO A 213 0.32 21.80 -3.16
CA PRO A 213 1.31 21.58 -4.21
C PRO A 213 1.34 20.13 -4.66
N TYR A 214 1.36 19.20 -3.70
CA TYR A 214 1.35 17.76 -3.99
C TYR A 214 0.02 17.34 -4.64
N PHE A 215 -1.11 17.77 -4.08
CA PHE A 215 -2.44 17.41 -4.60
C PHE A 215 -2.63 17.87 -6.05
N ARG A 216 -2.20 19.09 -6.39
CA ARG A 216 -2.28 19.60 -7.77
C ARG A 216 -1.34 18.84 -8.71
N LYS A 217 -0.08 18.62 -8.30
CA LYS A 217 0.90 17.85 -9.08
C LYS A 217 0.38 16.46 -9.45
N HIS A 218 -0.38 15.83 -8.55
CA HIS A 218 -0.90 14.48 -8.73
C HIS A 218 -2.40 14.41 -9.06
N ASN A 219 -2.97 15.49 -9.60
CA ASN A 219 -4.36 15.55 -10.09
C ASN A 219 -5.41 15.07 -9.07
N VAL A 220 -5.22 15.41 -7.79
CA VAL A 220 -6.25 15.22 -6.76
C VAL A 220 -7.35 16.25 -7.00
N SER A 221 -8.57 15.78 -7.23
CA SER A 221 -9.74 16.66 -7.44
C SER A 221 -10.62 16.75 -6.20
N THR A 222 -10.66 15.68 -5.40
CA THR A 222 -11.71 15.47 -4.40
C THR A 222 -11.12 15.06 -3.06
N ILE A 223 -11.55 15.72 -1.99
CA ILE A 223 -11.16 15.45 -0.61
C ILE A 223 -12.35 14.87 0.15
N ILE A 224 -12.13 13.76 0.86
CA ILE A 224 -13.14 13.16 1.73
C ILE A 224 -12.64 13.16 3.17
N ARG A 225 -13.38 13.83 4.05
CA ARG A 225 -13.12 13.88 5.49
C ARG A 225 -14.05 12.93 6.23
N LEU A 226 -13.47 12.05 7.06
CA LEU A 226 -14.19 11.02 7.81
C LEU A 226 -14.26 11.28 9.32
N ASN A 227 -13.61 12.34 9.82
CA ASN A 227 -13.53 12.71 11.23
C ASN A 227 -14.25 14.02 11.55
N LYS A 228 -14.29 14.37 12.84
CA LYS A 228 -14.84 15.65 13.31
C LYS A 228 -14.21 16.82 12.53
N LYS A 229 -14.97 17.89 12.35
CA LYS A 229 -14.56 19.10 11.62
C LYS A 229 -13.49 19.86 12.41
N ILE A 230 -12.24 19.48 12.21
CA ILE A 230 -11.07 20.13 12.85
C ILE A 230 -10.44 21.22 11.98
N TYR A 231 -10.98 21.50 10.80
CA TYR A 231 -10.61 22.62 9.93
C TYR A 231 -11.83 23.03 9.09
N ASP A 232 -11.86 24.23 8.53
CA ASP A 232 -12.94 24.65 7.63
C ASP A 232 -12.78 24.02 6.24
N ALA A 233 -13.81 23.30 5.75
CA ALA A 233 -13.84 22.70 4.42
C ALA A 233 -13.65 23.75 3.31
N LYS A 234 -14.05 25.00 3.55
CA LYS A 234 -13.87 26.11 2.60
C LYS A 234 -12.42 26.32 2.19
N ARG A 235 -11.46 25.94 3.03
CA ARG A 235 -10.03 26.03 2.69
C ARG A 235 -9.68 25.20 1.47
N PHE A 236 -10.21 23.98 1.38
CA PHE A 236 -10.05 23.14 0.19
C PHE A 236 -10.89 23.62 -0.99
N THR A 237 -12.16 23.98 -0.77
CA THR A 237 -13.03 24.42 -1.89
C THR A 237 -12.57 25.72 -2.52
N ASN A 238 -12.10 26.68 -1.74
CA ASN A 238 -11.48 27.91 -2.25
C ASN A 238 -10.16 27.63 -2.97
N GLY A 239 -9.49 26.52 -2.64
CA GLY A 239 -8.28 26.02 -3.29
C GLY A 239 -8.53 25.29 -4.61
N GLY A 240 -9.79 25.09 -5.01
CA GLY A 240 -10.21 24.42 -6.24
C GLY A 240 -10.50 22.92 -6.09
N PHE A 241 -10.60 22.40 -4.87
CA PHE A 241 -10.90 20.98 -4.63
C PHE A 241 -12.36 20.77 -4.22
N GLU A 242 -12.98 19.68 -4.66
CA GLU A 242 -14.25 19.23 -4.09
C GLU A 242 -14.01 18.71 -2.68
N HIS A 243 -14.94 18.96 -1.76
CA HIS A 243 -14.82 18.52 -0.37
C HIS A 243 -16.13 17.88 0.11
N TYR A 244 -16.01 16.69 0.71
CA TYR A 244 -17.14 15.94 1.26
C TYR A 244 -16.86 15.52 2.69
N ASP A 245 -17.85 15.75 3.56
CA ASP A 245 -17.88 15.24 4.92
C ASP A 245 -18.69 13.93 4.98
N LEU A 246 -18.03 12.83 5.32
CA LEU A 246 -18.65 11.52 5.56
C LEU A 246 -18.27 11.02 6.96
N PHE A 247 -18.71 11.76 7.97
CA PHE A 247 -18.35 11.51 9.37
C PHE A 247 -18.92 10.19 9.89
N PHE A 248 -18.07 9.42 10.58
CA PHE A 248 -18.48 8.38 11.51
C PHE A 248 -17.49 8.27 12.68
N VAL A 249 -17.95 7.67 13.77
CA VAL A 249 -17.25 7.64 15.07
C VAL A 249 -15.88 6.96 14.94
N ASP A 250 -14.89 7.46 15.69
CA ASP A 250 -13.55 6.89 15.66
C ASP A 250 -13.54 5.48 16.25
N GLY A 251 -12.89 4.53 15.56
CA GLY A 251 -12.89 3.11 15.94
C GLY A 251 -14.18 2.34 15.59
N SER A 252 -15.24 3.00 15.11
CA SER A 252 -16.46 2.32 14.64
C SER A 252 -16.35 1.89 13.17
N THR A 253 -17.39 1.21 12.69
CA THR A 253 -17.60 0.85 11.29
C THR A 253 -18.51 1.89 10.60
N PRO A 254 -18.38 2.10 9.27
CA PRO A 254 -19.28 3.00 8.54
C PRO A 254 -20.64 2.34 8.32
N SER A 255 -21.71 3.15 8.24
CA SER A 255 -23.03 2.66 7.84
C SER A 255 -23.09 2.36 6.35
N ASP A 256 -24.11 1.62 5.92
CA ASP A 256 -24.35 1.33 4.50
C ASP A 256 -24.60 2.59 3.68
N THR A 257 -25.21 3.61 4.29
CA THR A 257 -25.41 4.93 3.67
C THR A 257 -24.09 5.63 3.43
N ILE A 258 -23.19 5.66 4.43
CA ILE A 258 -21.85 6.24 4.27
C ILE A 258 -21.05 5.48 3.22
N THR A 259 -21.09 4.15 3.26
CA THR A 259 -20.37 3.29 2.31
C THR A 259 -20.84 3.53 0.88
N ARG A 260 -22.16 3.55 0.63
CA ARG A 260 -22.72 3.85 -0.70
C ARG A 260 -22.36 5.26 -1.17
N ARG A 261 -22.44 6.25 -0.29
CA ARG A 261 -22.10 7.65 -0.63
C ARG A 261 -20.62 7.81 -0.96
N PHE A 262 -19.74 7.15 -0.20
CA PHE A 262 -18.30 7.12 -0.48
C PHE A 262 -18.01 6.53 -1.86
N LEU A 263 -18.58 5.35 -2.17
CA LEU A 263 -18.40 4.69 -3.46
C LEU A 263 -18.89 5.58 -4.61
N TYR A 264 -20.09 6.17 -4.46
CA TYR A 264 -20.64 7.09 -5.46
C TYR A 264 -19.74 8.29 -5.73
N ILE A 265 -19.24 8.97 -4.69
CA ILE A 265 -18.32 10.11 -4.85
C ILE A 265 -17.06 9.65 -5.58
N CYS A 266 -16.48 8.53 -5.17
CA CYS A 266 -15.24 8.04 -5.77
C CYS A 266 -15.42 7.61 -7.23
N GLU A 267 -16.56 7.04 -7.60
CA GLU A 267 -16.88 6.63 -8.96
C GLU A 267 -17.04 7.82 -9.92
N ASN A 268 -17.44 8.98 -9.41
CA ASN A 268 -17.72 10.18 -10.19
C ASN A 268 -16.66 11.29 -10.06
N ALA A 269 -15.63 11.09 -9.23
CA ALA A 269 -14.53 12.05 -9.09
C ALA A 269 -13.73 12.18 -10.39
N ALA A 270 -13.48 13.43 -10.80
CA ALA A 270 -12.75 13.75 -12.04
C ALA A 270 -11.26 13.36 -12.01
N GLY A 271 -10.67 13.31 -10.82
CA GLY A 271 -9.27 12.95 -10.59
C GLY A 271 -9.10 11.97 -9.42
N ALA A 272 -7.93 12.06 -8.79
CA ALA A 272 -7.63 11.29 -7.59
C ALA A 272 -8.44 11.79 -6.39
N VAL A 273 -8.78 10.86 -5.49
CA VAL A 273 -9.51 11.13 -4.25
C VAL A 273 -8.54 11.01 -3.08
N ALA A 274 -8.36 12.11 -2.34
CA ALA A 274 -7.60 12.10 -1.10
C ALA A 274 -8.54 11.92 0.09
N VAL A 275 -8.35 10.85 0.85
CA VAL A 275 -9.24 10.44 1.94
C VAL A 275 -8.49 10.53 3.26
N HIS A 276 -9.07 11.19 4.26
CA HIS A 276 -8.48 11.26 5.58
C HIS A 276 -9.51 11.06 6.71
N CYS A 277 -9.00 10.62 7.84
CA CYS A 277 -9.70 10.67 9.12
C CYS A 277 -8.85 11.47 10.11
N LYS A 278 -8.60 10.95 11.31
CA LYS A 278 -7.61 11.51 12.23
C LYS A 278 -6.19 11.09 11.84
N ALA A 279 -5.85 9.82 11.99
CA ALA A 279 -4.53 9.29 11.59
C ALA A 279 -4.46 8.84 10.11
N GLY A 280 -5.57 8.82 9.39
CA GLY A 280 -5.62 8.30 8.02
C GLY A 280 -5.42 6.79 7.92
N LEU A 281 -5.78 6.02 8.96
CA LEU A 281 -5.49 4.57 9.06
C LEU A 281 -6.77 3.72 9.09
N GLY A 282 -7.52 3.74 10.20
CA GLY A 282 -8.71 2.91 10.38
C GLY A 282 -9.83 3.22 9.38
N ARG A 283 -10.63 4.25 9.69
CA ARG A 283 -11.78 4.70 8.87
C ARG A 283 -11.44 4.89 7.38
N THR A 284 -10.28 5.50 7.11
CA THR A 284 -9.75 5.74 5.77
C THR A 284 -9.49 4.44 5.04
N GLY A 285 -8.74 3.52 5.66
CA GLY A 285 -8.46 2.21 5.08
C GLY A 285 -9.73 1.39 4.87
N THR A 286 -10.71 1.46 5.78
CA THR A 286 -11.97 0.72 5.65
C THR A 286 -12.72 1.11 4.39
N LEU A 287 -12.97 2.41 4.16
CA LEU A 287 -13.73 2.84 2.98
C LEU A 287 -12.97 2.63 1.67
N ILE A 288 -11.65 2.85 1.65
CA ILE A 288 -10.82 2.50 0.48
C ILE A 288 -10.87 0.98 0.22
N GLY A 289 -10.83 0.16 1.28
CA GLY A 289 -11.00 -1.29 1.20
C GLY A 289 -12.33 -1.71 0.57
N CYS A 290 -13.43 -1.03 0.91
CA CYS A 290 -14.72 -1.26 0.26
C CYS A 290 -14.65 -1.02 -1.26
N TYR A 291 -13.95 0.04 -1.70
CA TYR A 291 -13.73 0.30 -3.13
C TYR A 291 -12.88 -0.79 -3.78
N LEU A 292 -11.79 -1.23 -3.13
CA LEU A 292 -10.94 -2.29 -3.63
C LEU A 292 -11.71 -3.60 -3.87
N MET A 293 -12.54 -4.00 -2.91
CA MET A 293 -13.39 -5.18 -3.05
C MET A 293 -14.41 -5.01 -4.17
N LYS A 294 -15.11 -3.87 -4.24
CA LYS A 294 -16.13 -3.64 -5.27
C LYS A 294 -15.56 -3.60 -6.69
N HIS A 295 -14.53 -2.79 -6.92
CA HIS A 295 -14.06 -2.50 -8.28
C HIS A 295 -13.01 -3.47 -8.79
N TYR A 296 -12.21 -4.04 -7.88
CA TYR A 296 -11.08 -4.90 -8.23
C TYR A 296 -11.19 -6.30 -7.62
N ARG A 297 -12.33 -6.62 -7.00
CA ARG A 297 -12.66 -7.97 -6.51
C ARG A 297 -11.62 -8.53 -5.53
N PHE A 298 -10.94 -7.67 -4.76
CA PHE A 298 -10.12 -8.10 -3.63
C PHE A 298 -11.02 -8.80 -2.59
N THR A 299 -10.50 -9.82 -1.91
CA THR A 299 -11.07 -10.29 -0.63
C THR A 299 -10.78 -9.24 0.44
N ALA A 300 -11.45 -9.34 1.58
CA ALA A 300 -11.20 -8.47 2.72
C ALA A 300 -9.75 -8.63 3.21
N GLY A 301 -9.27 -9.87 3.37
CA GLY A 301 -7.87 -10.17 3.71
C GLY A 301 -6.86 -9.54 2.73
N GLU A 302 -7.04 -9.74 1.43
CA GLU A 302 -6.17 -9.16 0.40
C GLU A 302 -6.19 -7.63 0.42
N ALA A 303 -7.37 -7.02 0.58
CA ALA A 303 -7.52 -5.57 0.64
C ALA A 303 -6.84 -4.99 1.87
N ILE A 304 -7.04 -5.59 3.05
CA ILE A 304 -6.39 -5.19 4.30
C ILE A 304 -4.87 -5.31 4.15
N ALA A 305 -4.39 -6.43 3.60
CA ALA A 305 -2.96 -6.63 3.39
C ALA A 305 -2.35 -5.59 2.45
N TRP A 306 -2.97 -5.35 1.29
CA TRP A 306 -2.49 -4.36 0.32
C TRP A 306 -2.45 -2.96 0.92
N ILE A 307 -3.52 -2.54 1.59
CA ILE A 307 -3.57 -1.22 2.25
C ILE A 307 -2.50 -1.11 3.33
N ARG A 308 -2.24 -2.17 4.12
CA ARG A 308 -1.17 -2.18 5.14
C ARG A 308 0.23 -2.15 4.55
N ILE A 309 0.46 -2.81 3.41
CA ILE A 309 1.73 -2.74 2.68
C ILE A 309 1.95 -1.30 2.17
N CYS A 310 0.92 -0.63 1.66
CA CYS A 310 1.03 0.76 1.23
C CYS A 310 1.11 1.77 2.38
N ARG A 311 0.37 1.51 3.46
CA ARG A 311 0.22 2.38 4.63
C ARG A 311 0.02 1.55 5.90
N PRO A 312 1.12 1.22 6.61
CA PRO A 312 1.08 0.39 7.82
C PRO A 312 0.07 0.85 8.88
N GLY A 313 -0.54 -0.11 9.57
CA GLY A 313 -1.52 0.14 10.63
C GLY A 313 -2.96 0.44 10.16
N SER A 314 -3.22 0.42 8.85
CA SER A 314 -4.55 0.66 8.29
C SER A 314 -5.55 -0.47 8.57
N VAL A 315 -6.84 -0.11 8.64
CA VAL A 315 -7.99 -0.96 9.01
C VAL A 315 -7.84 -1.57 10.41
N ILE A 316 -8.63 -1.06 11.38
CA ILE A 316 -8.34 -1.24 12.81
C ILE A 316 -9.55 -1.81 13.55
N GLY A 317 -9.31 -2.80 14.41
CA GLY A 317 -10.28 -3.39 15.30
C GLY A 317 -11.48 -3.99 14.54
N PRO A 318 -12.72 -3.66 14.94
CA PRO A 318 -13.95 -4.16 14.30
C PRO A 318 -14.06 -3.89 12.79
N GLN A 319 -13.32 -2.90 12.28
CA GLN A 319 -13.33 -2.57 10.85
C GLN A 319 -12.80 -3.69 9.96
N GLN A 320 -11.99 -4.61 10.49
CA GLN A 320 -11.50 -5.76 9.74
C GLN A 320 -12.65 -6.75 9.44
N ASN A 321 -13.40 -7.12 10.48
CA ASN A 321 -14.55 -8.02 10.36
C ASN A 321 -15.66 -7.39 9.51
N PHE A 322 -15.86 -6.08 9.59
CA PHE A 322 -16.79 -5.37 8.71
C PHE A 322 -16.45 -5.56 7.22
N LEU A 323 -15.16 -5.56 6.84
CA LEU A 323 -14.81 -5.78 5.44
C LEU A 323 -15.13 -7.22 5.00
N GLU A 324 -14.90 -8.22 5.86
CA GLU A 324 -15.31 -9.61 5.60
C GLU A 324 -16.82 -9.70 5.38
N GLU A 325 -17.62 -9.11 6.28
CA GLU A 325 -19.09 -9.10 6.19
C GLU A 325 -19.59 -8.42 4.91
N LYS A 326 -18.91 -7.37 4.44
CA LYS A 326 -19.29 -6.64 3.22
C LYS A 326 -18.77 -7.24 1.92
N GLN A 327 -17.80 -8.15 1.96
CA GLN A 327 -17.11 -8.66 0.77
C GLN A 327 -18.08 -9.17 -0.30
N ALA A 328 -18.96 -10.11 0.06
CA ALA A 328 -19.88 -10.73 -0.89
C ALA A 328 -20.82 -9.71 -1.56
N SER A 329 -21.39 -8.79 -0.77
CA SER A 329 -22.27 -7.74 -1.28
C SER A 329 -21.53 -6.76 -2.19
N LEU A 330 -20.31 -6.34 -1.82
CA LEU A 330 -19.51 -5.42 -2.62
C LEU A 330 -19.05 -6.06 -3.93
N TRP A 331 -18.71 -7.35 -3.94
CA TRP A 331 -18.41 -8.08 -5.17
C TRP A 331 -19.61 -8.10 -6.12
N LEU A 332 -20.80 -8.43 -5.63
CA LEU A 332 -22.02 -8.46 -6.43
C LEU A 332 -22.37 -7.08 -7.01
N GLN A 333 -22.23 -6.02 -6.20
CA GLN A 333 -22.40 -4.65 -6.67
C GLN A 333 -21.35 -4.26 -7.71
N GLY A 334 -20.12 -4.76 -7.57
CA GLY A 334 -19.02 -4.59 -8.52
C GLY A 334 -19.30 -5.26 -9.86
N ASP A 335 -19.75 -6.51 -9.83
CA ASP A 335 -20.14 -7.27 -11.01
C ASP A 335 -21.27 -6.56 -11.77
N SER A 336 -22.30 -6.12 -11.03
CA SER A 336 -23.41 -5.34 -11.59
C SER A 336 -22.95 -4.03 -12.22
N HIS A 337 -22.05 -3.30 -11.54
CA HIS A 337 -21.50 -2.03 -12.05
C HIS A 337 -20.68 -2.23 -13.34
N ARG A 338 -19.80 -3.25 -13.39
CA ARG A 338 -19.02 -3.58 -14.60
C ARG A 338 -19.92 -3.99 -15.76
N ALA A 339 -20.95 -4.80 -15.51
CA ALA A 339 -21.93 -5.20 -16.53
C ALA A 339 -22.71 -4.00 -17.10
N GLN A 340 -23.08 -3.02 -16.25
CA GLN A 340 -23.75 -1.79 -16.71
C GLN A 340 -22.83 -0.88 -17.52
N LYS A 341 -21.55 -0.75 -17.14
CA LYS A 341 -20.56 0.03 -17.92
C LYS A 341 -20.32 -0.59 -19.30
N GLY A 342 -20.10 -1.90 -19.38
CA GLY A 342 -19.94 -2.60 -20.66
C GLY A 342 -21.12 -2.35 -21.60
N LYS A 343 -22.37 -2.43 -21.10
CA LYS A 343 -23.57 -2.12 -21.89
C LYS A 343 -23.67 -0.65 -22.33
N ARG A 344 -23.15 0.31 -21.54
CA ARG A 344 -23.15 1.73 -21.91
C ARG A 344 -22.11 2.02 -22.99
N GLU A 345 -20.92 1.43 -22.87
CA GLU A 345 -19.85 1.53 -23.87
C GLU A 345 -20.26 0.86 -25.18
N GLU A 346 -20.82 -0.36 -25.13
CA GLU A 346 -21.40 -1.04 -26.29
C GLU A 346 -22.57 -0.29 -26.95
N LYS A 347 -23.29 0.56 -26.22
CA LYS A 347 -24.33 1.45 -26.78
C LYS A 347 -23.77 2.79 -27.29
N ALA A 348 -22.60 3.21 -26.82
CA ALA A 348 -21.92 4.41 -27.30
C ALA A 348 -21.14 4.16 -28.60
N VAL A 349 -20.58 2.96 -28.79
CA VAL A 349 -19.84 2.59 -30.01
C VAL A 349 -20.71 2.63 -31.29
N PRO A 350 -21.98 2.15 -31.31
CA PRO A 350 -22.88 2.30 -32.46
C PRO A 350 -23.26 3.76 -32.74
N ARG A 351 -23.30 4.62 -31.71
CA ARG A 351 -23.67 6.04 -31.87
C ARG A 351 -22.56 6.86 -32.54
N LEU A 352 -21.30 6.49 -32.40
CA LEU A 352 -20.19 7.17 -33.08
C LEU A 352 -20.19 6.95 -34.61
N ILE A 353 -20.87 5.91 -35.11
CA ILE A 353 -21.01 5.65 -36.56
C ILE A 353 -22.23 6.39 -37.15
N THR A 354 -23.14 6.92 -36.33
CA THR A 354 -24.40 7.55 -36.78
C THR A 354 -24.58 9.02 -36.39
N SER A 355 -23.59 9.68 -35.78
CA SER A 355 -23.75 11.07 -35.29
C SER A 355 -22.75 12.06 -35.89
N MET A 356 -22.80 12.20 -37.22
CA MET A 356 -22.68 13.53 -37.85
C MET A 356 -24.07 13.95 -38.30
N ASN A 357 -24.91 14.35 -37.35
CA ASN A 357 -25.96 15.36 -37.49
C ASN A 357 -26.71 15.50 -36.15
N ASP A 358 -27.14 16.73 -35.88
CA ASP A 358 -27.91 17.23 -34.74
C ASP A 358 -27.15 17.53 -33.44
N LEU A 359 -26.58 18.74 -33.43
CA LEU A 359 -26.42 19.57 -32.24
C LEU A 359 -27.76 20.18 -31.85
N SER A 360 -28.24 19.93 -30.62
CA SER A 360 -29.10 20.88 -29.90
C SER A 360 -28.78 20.85 -28.41
N LEU A 361 -28.44 22.01 -27.87
CA LEU A 361 -28.21 22.27 -26.45
C LEU A 361 -29.55 22.41 -25.73
N ASN A 362 -29.71 21.76 -24.57
CA ASN A 362 -30.63 22.22 -23.54
C ASN A 362 -30.05 21.97 -22.16
N SER A 363 -29.72 23.07 -21.49
CA SER A 363 -29.36 23.18 -20.09
C SER A 363 -30.62 23.19 -19.23
N ASN A 364 -30.71 22.34 -18.21
CA ASN A 364 -31.47 22.58 -16.99
C ASN A 364 -31.03 21.60 -15.90
N HIS A 365 -30.22 22.08 -14.94
CA HIS A 365 -29.93 21.37 -13.70
C HIS A 365 -30.56 22.13 -12.53
N THR A 366 -31.66 21.61 -12.03
CA THR A 366 -32.23 21.97 -10.73
C THR A 366 -31.35 21.34 -9.63
N ARG A 367 -30.77 22.17 -8.77
CA ARG A 367 -30.08 21.74 -7.55
C ARG A 367 -31.09 21.68 -6.42
N GLU A 368 -31.44 20.48 -5.98
CA GLU A 368 -32.13 20.29 -4.70
C GLU A 368 -31.08 20.09 -3.59
N ALA A 369 -31.10 21.00 -2.62
CA ALA A 369 -30.35 20.89 -1.37
C ALA A 369 -31.20 20.12 -0.35
N ILE A 370 -30.74 18.95 0.08
CA ILE A 370 -31.33 18.21 1.19
C ILE A 370 -30.42 18.39 2.40
N SER A 371 -30.95 19.01 3.46
CA SER A 371 -30.29 19.18 4.75
C SER A 371 -30.46 17.91 5.59
N ASP A 372 -29.38 17.18 5.83
CA ASP A 372 -29.36 16.07 6.79
C ASP A 372 -29.13 16.62 8.21
N HIS A 373 -30.16 16.49 9.07
CA HIS A 373 -30.02 16.64 10.52
C HIS A 373 -29.24 15.45 11.08
N LEU A 374 -28.00 15.70 11.52
CA LEU A 374 -27.20 14.74 12.27
C LEU A 374 -27.56 14.83 13.75
N GLN A 375 -27.95 13.70 14.33
CA GLN A 375 -28.17 13.53 15.75
C GLN A 375 -26.81 13.52 16.46
N GLU A 376 -26.57 14.53 17.30
CA GLU A 376 -25.38 14.59 18.17
C GLU A 376 -25.49 13.51 19.24
N ALA A 377 -24.75 12.41 19.05
CA ALA A 377 -24.49 11.47 20.13
C ALA A 377 -23.35 12.02 20.99
N ASP A 378 -23.63 12.11 22.28
CA ASP A 378 -22.80 12.62 23.36
C ASP A 378 -21.42 11.94 23.39
N LEU A 379 -20.34 12.73 23.31
CA LEU A 379 -18.96 12.24 23.24
C LEU A 379 -18.21 12.68 24.49
N THR A 380 -17.90 11.71 25.35
CA THR A 380 -17.00 11.87 26.49
C THR A 380 -15.62 12.37 26.04
N ASP A 381 -15.07 13.31 26.81
CA ASP A 381 -13.83 14.07 26.53
C ASP A 381 -12.54 13.25 26.75
N GLY A 382 -12.50 12.03 26.19
CA GLY A 382 -11.37 11.11 26.27
C GLY A 382 -10.54 11.03 24.99
N LEU A 383 -9.27 10.63 25.11
CA LEU A 383 -8.37 10.38 23.97
C LEU A 383 -8.92 9.29 23.04
N THR A 384 -9.16 9.62 21.77
CA THR A 384 -9.68 8.67 20.78
C THR A 384 -8.58 7.70 20.30
N GLN A 385 -8.96 6.61 19.61
CA GLN A 385 -7.97 5.68 19.04
C GLN A 385 -7.04 6.38 18.05
N GLY A 386 -7.58 7.25 17.19
CA GLY A 386 -6.83 8.07 16.25
C GLY A 386 -5.88 9.07 16.90
N ASP A 387 -6.22 9.62 18.09
CA ASP A 387 -5.29 10.47 18.86
C ASP A 387 -4.05 9.69 19.28
N LYS A 388 -4.29 8.51 19.85
CA LYS A 388 -3.23 7.66 20.37
C LYS A 388 -2.29 7.19 19.26
N LEU A 389 -2.82 6.76 18.11
CA LEU A 389 -2.02 6.34 16.95
C LEU A 389 -1.15 7.47 16.40
N ARG A 390 -1.70 8.69 16.33
CA ARG A 390 -0.97 9.87 15.89
C ARG A 390 0.18 10.20 16.86
N ALA A 391 -0.08 10.15 18.17
CA ALA A 391 0.92 10.38 19.21
C ALA A 391 2.02 9.30 19.25
N LEU A 392 1.73 8.07 18.83
CA LEU A 392 2.76 7.04 18.67
C LEU A 392 3.63 7.31 17.44
N LYS A 393 3.01 7.70 16.32
CA LYS A 393 3.74 8.05 15.09
C LYS A 393 4.64 9.26 15.27
N SER A 394 4.26 10.22 16.11
CA SER A 394 5.06 11.42 16.43
C SER A 394 6.34 11.15 17.20
N ARG A 395 6.43 10.02 17.92
CA ARG A 395 7.59 9.67 18.76
C ARG A 395 8.68 8.92 18.00
N ARG A 396 8.48 8.67 16.71
CA ARG A 396 9.40 7.90 15.89
C ARG A 396 10.66 8.74 15.61
N PRO A 397 11.86 8.17 15.74
CA PRO A 397 13.09 8.90 15.45
C PRO A 397 13.11 9.29 13.96
N PRO A 398 13.66 10.46 13.62
CA PRO A 398 13.88 10.82 12.22
C PRO A 398 14.78 9.76 11.58
N ARG A 399 14.30 9.11 10.51
CA ARG A 399 15.11 8.14 9.78
C ARG A 399 16.39 8.83 9.32
N ARG A 400 17.55 8.29 9.69
CA ARG A 400 18.77 8.55 8.93
C ARG A 400 18.45 8.15 7.50
N SER A 401 18.57 9.08 6.57
CA SER A 401 18.55 8.76 5.15
C SER A 401 19.48 7.57 4.97
N SER A 402 18.98 6.47 4.42
CA SER A 402 19.82 5.36 3.96
C SER A 402 20.57 5.81 2.70
N SER A 403 21.28 6.93 2.79
CA SER A 403 22.23 7.44 1.82
C SER A 403 23.53 6.63 1.86
N GLY A 404 23.42 5.31 2.00
CA GLY A 404 24.44 4.37 1.55
C GLY A 404 24.23 4.16 0.06
N ALA A 405 24.79 5.08 -0.73
CA ALA A 405 24.66 5.21 -2.18
C ALA A 405 24.46 3.87 -2.93
N LEU A 406 23.26 3.67 -3.46
CA LEU A 406 23.06 3.05 -4.75
C LEU A 406 22.58 4.16 -5.67
N ARG A 407 23.51 4.92 -6.26
CA ARG A 407 23.17 5.82 -7.37
C ARG A 407 22.53 4.97 -8.46
N VAL A 408 21.37 5.42 -8.92
CA VAL A 408 20.55 4.79 -9.97
C VAL A 408 21.15 5.00 -11.38
N ASP A 409 22.33 5.63 -11.48
CA ASP A 409 22.94 6.04 -12.76
C ASP A 409 23.51 4.91 -13.63
N GLU A 410 23.53 3.65 -13.18
CA GLU A 410 24.10 2.52 -13.95
C GLU A 410 23.06 1.69 -14.74
N MET A 411 21.82 2.17 -14.92
CA MET A 411 20.82 1.50 -15.77
C MET A 411 20.55 2.20 -17.11
N LYS A 412 21.46 3.07 -17.59
CA LYS A 412 21.48 3.45 -19.02
C LYS A 412 22.14 2.35 -19.84
N ILE A 413 21.30 1.52 -20.44
CA ILE A 413 21.65 0.63 -21.55
C ILE A 413 22.41 1.46 -22.59
N HIS A 414 23.72 1.24 -22.69
CA HIS A 414 24.51 1.83 -23.77
C HIS A 414 24.08 1.16 -25.07
N GLY A 415 23.20 1.82 -25.82
CA GLY A 415 23.01 1.56 -27.23
C GLY A 415 24.35 1.81 -27.94
N ARG A 416 25.02 0.72 -28.34
CA ARG A 416 26.20 0.80 -29.21
C ARG A 416 25.81 1.51 -30.50
N SER A 417 26.32 2.71 -30.70
CA SER A 417 26.41 3.31 -32.04
C SER A 417 27.54 2.61 -32.81
N PRO A 418 27.38 2.28 -34.10
CA PRO A 418 28.45 1.67 -34.89
C PRO A 418 29.54 2.71 -35.16
N SER A 419 30.79 2.39 -34.81
CA SER A 419 31.96 3.18 -35.19
C SER A 419 32.23 3.01 -36.70
N PRO A 420 32.58 4.07 -37.43
CA PRO A 420 32.83 3.97 -38.87
C PRO A 420 34.19 3.32 -39.15
N LEU A 421 34.18 2.41 -40.13
CA LEU A 421 35.35 1.79 -40.74
C LEU A 421 36.28 2.88 -41.32
N ARG A 422 37.54 2.90 -40.86
CA ARG A 422 38.63 3.62 -41.54
C ARG A 422 39.16 2.73 -42.66
N LEU A 423 38.91 3.14 -43.90
CA LEU A 423 39.61 2.66 -45.09
C LEU A 423 41.06 3.15 -45.05
N SER A 424 42.02 2.23 -45.16
CA SER A 424 43.40 2.59 -45.51
C SER A 424 43.46 2.89 -46.99
N VAL A 425 43.90 4.09 -47.36
CA VAL A 425 44.40 4.38 -48.70
C VAL A 425 45.89 4.56 -48.54
N GLY A 426 46.65 3.69 -49.21
CA GLY A 426 48.09 3.79 -49.30
C GLY A 426 48.54 4.91 -50.23
N ALA A 427 49.66 5.50 -49.86
CA ALA A 427 50.75 5.89 -50.74
C ALA A 427 52.02 5.94 -49.88
#